data_AF-A0A0A2GQ99-F1
#
_entry.id   AF-A0A0A2GQ99-F1
#
_cell.length_a   1.000
_cell.length_b   1.000
_cell.length_c   1.000
_cell.angle_alpha   90.00
_cell.angle_beta   90.00
_cell.angle_gamma   90.00
#
_symmetry.space_group_name_H-M   'P 1'
#
loop_
_entity.id
_entity.type
_entity.pdbx_description
1 polymer ?
#
loop_
_entity_poly.entity_id
_entity_poly.type
_entity_poly.pdbx_seq_one_letter_code
_entity_poly.pdbx_strand_id
1 'polypeptide(L)'
;MIKFLNKTTKLKVDKKALIDANDIINGQMDGVIKEIKNRVNKLSNNHNATVTLSGKINDFVLSVDTESDETATLIEQVVNDYLK
;
A
#
# COMPACT_ATOMS: atom_id res chain seq x y z
N MET A 1 -2.70 -2.22 -17.60
CA MET A 1 -2.88 -3.10 -16.42
C MET A 1 -1.97 -2.62 -15.30
N ILE A 2 -2.53 -2.29 -14.13
CA ILE A 2 -1.72 -1.76 -13.03
C ILE A 2 -1.13 -2.92 -12.21
N LYS A 3 0.19 -2.92 -11.99
CA LYS A 3 0.91 -3.85 -11.13
C LYS A 3 1.15 -3.20 -9.76
N PHE A 4 0.93 -3.93 -8.67
CA PHE A 4 1.15 -3.42 -7.31
C PHE A 4 2.18 -4.27 -6.57
N LEU A 5 3.25 -3.61 -6.10
CA LEU A 5 4.35 -4.21 -5.36
C LEU A 5 4.38 -3.66 -3.93
N ASN A 6 4.35 -4.56 -2.95
CA ASN A 6 4.48 -4.20 -1.53
C ASN A 6 5.89 -4.52 -1.03
N LYS A 7 6.59 -3.52 -0.50
CA LYS A 7 7.91 -3.63 0.15
C LYS A 7 7.91 -3.09 1.58
N THR A 8 6.77 -3.09 2.26
CA THR A 8 6.67 -2.63 3.65
C THR A 8 7.37 -3.58 4.63
N THR A 9 8.03 -3.01 5.63
CA THR A 9 8.73 -3.77 6.69
C THR A 9 7.75 -4.15 7.79
N LYS A 10 7.65 -5.44 8.10
CA LYS A 10 6.83 -5.97 9.21
C LYS A 10 7.61 -5.98 10.52
N LEU A 11 6.91 -5.81 11.63
CA LEU A 11 7.48 -5.97 12.97
C LEU A 11 7.72 -7.45 13.27
N LYS A 12 8.81 -7.77 13.98
CA LYS A 12 9.08 -9.12 14.46
C LYS A 12 8.07 -9.50 15.55
N VAL A 13 7.42 -10.63 15.38
CA VAL A 13 6.42 -11.17 16.31
C VAL A 13 7.15 -11.92 17.44
N ASP A 14 6.86 -11.58 18.69
CA ASP A 14 7.31 -12.29 19.89
C ASP A 14 6.20 -13.21 20.41
N LYS A 15 6.44 -14.52 20.30
CA LYS A 15 5.47 -15.58 20.63
C LYS A 15 5.11 -15.68 22.12
N LYS A 16 5.73 -14.90 23.01
CA LYS A 16 5.51 -14.99 24.46
C LYS A 16 4.32 -14.19 25.00
N ALA A 17 3.78 -13.25 24.23
CA ALA A 17 2.61 -12.48 24.66
C ALA A 17 1.31 -13.18 24.22
N LEU A 18 0.37 -13.39 25.14
CA LEU A 18 -0.97 -13.95 24.87
C LEU A 18 -1.77 -13.12 23.83
N ILE A 19 -1.39 -11.85 23.65
CA ILE A 19 -1.77 -10.97 22.55
C ILE A 19 -0.49 -10.24 22.12
N ASP A 20 0.05 -10.58 20.96
CA ASP A 20 1.19 -9.84 20.40
C ASP A 20 0.67 -8.56 19.74
N ALA A 21 1.00 -7.40 20.33
CA ALA A 21 0.67 -6.10 19.76
C ALA A 21 1.26 -5.93 18.35
N ASN A 22 2.39 -6.56 18.03
CA ASN A 22 2.99 -6.54 16.71
C ASN A 22 2.15 -7.31 15.68
N ASP A 23 1.46 -8.38 16.07
CA ASP A 23 0.54 -9.11 15.19
C ASP A 23 -0.67 -8.24 14.84
N ILE A 24 -1.24 -7.54 15.83
CA ILE A 24 -2.34 -6.60 15.61
C ILE A 24 -1.91 -5.49 14.65
N ILE A 25 -0.76 -4.88 14.90
CA ILE A 25 -0.23 -3.78 14.09
C ILE A 25 0.10 -4.23 12.67
N ASN A 26 0.76 -5.40 12.51
CA ASN A 26 1.03 -5.98 11.19
C ASN A 26 -0.27 -6.31 10.44
N GLY A 27 -1.31 -6.78 11.13
CA GLY A 27 -2.63 -7.04 10.55
C GLY A 27 -3.33 -5.78 10.08
N GLN A 28 -3.26 -4.69 10.86
CA GLN A 28 -3.74 -3.38 10.44
C GLN A 28 -3.01 -2.89 9.19
N MET A 29 -1.68 -3.02 9.15
CA MET A 29 -0.87 -2.65 8.00
C MET A 29 -1.24 -3.46 6.74
N ASP A 30 -1.42 -4.78 6.87
CA ASP A 30 -1.87 -5.61 5.74
C ASP A 30 -3.26 -5.20 5.24
N GLY A 31 -4.17 -4.79 6.13
CA GLY A 31 -5.49 -4.26 5.79
C GLY A 31 -5.42 -2.99 4.95
N VAL A 32 -4.61 -2.02 5.39
CA VAL A 32 -4.33 -0.75 4.68
C VAL A 32 -3.84 -1.03 3.26
N ILE A 33 -2.82 -1.88 3.12
CA ILE A 33 -2.19 -2.18 1.83
C ILE A 33 -3.17 -2.87 0.88
N LYS A 34 -3.98 -3.80 1.40
CA LYS A 34 -4.98 -4.52 0.60
C LYS A 34 -6.04 -3.57 0.03
N GLU A 35 -6.49 -2.61 0.83
CA GLU A 35 -7.51 -1.66 0.41
C GLU A 35 -6.99 -0.67 -0.64
N ILE A 36 -5.77 -0.15 -0.45
CA ILE A 36 -5.08 0.68 -1.45
C ILE A 36 -4.94 -0.10 -2.76
N LYS A 37 -4.44 -1.34 -2.72
CA LYS A 37 -4.29 -2.20 -3.91
C LYS A 37 -5.63 -2.40 -4.62
N ASN A 38 -6.70 -2.65 -3.88
CA ASN A 38 -8.04 -2.82 -4.47
C ASN A 38 -8.51 -1.56 -5.20
N ARG A 39 -8.34 -0.38 -4.59
CA ARG A 39 -8.74 0.89 -5.20
C ARG A 39 -7.92 1.22 -6.44
N VAL A 40 -6.60 1.04 -6.36
CA VAL A 40 -5.68 1.23 -7.50
C VAL A 40 -6.01 0.27 -8.64
N ASN A 41 -6.27 -1.01 -8.34
CA ASN A 41 -6.64 -1.98 -9.38
C ASN A 41 -7.98 -1.65 -10.05
N LYS A 42 -8.91 -0.95 -9.41
CA LYS A 42 -10.16 -0.51 -10.06
C LYS A 42 -9.93 0.52 -11.16
N LEU A 43 -8.78 1.23 -11.16
CA LEU A 43 -8.38 2.14 -12.24
C LEU A 43 -7.86 1.39 -13.48
N SER A 44 -7.69 0.06 -13.43
CA SER A 44 -6.90 -0.70 -14.41
C SER A 44 -7.46 -0.81 -15.82
N ASN A 45 -8.66 -0.30 -16.11
CA ASN A 45 -9.27 -0.48 -17.43
C ASN A 45 -8.62 0.37 -18.52
N ASN A 46 -8.01 1.52 -18.18
CA ASN A 46 -7.43 2.44 -19.18
C ASN A 46 -5.95 2.75 -18.98
N HIS A 47 -5.30 2.20 -17.95
CA HIS A 47 -3.97 2.66 -17.55
C HIS A 47 -2.98 1.51 -17.30
N ASN A 48 -1.72 1.72 -17.67
CA ASN A 48 -0.59 0.88 -17.35
C ASN A 48 0.33 1.61 -16.34
N ALA A 49 0.52 1.00 -15.17
CA ALA A 49 1.37 1.54 -14.12
C ALA A 49 1.92 0.43 -13.22
N THR A 50 3.08 0.68 -12.61
CA THR A 50 3.63 -0.11 -11.52
C THR A 50 3.65 0.77 -10.28
N VAL A 51 2.88 0.38 -9.26
CA VAL A 51 2.83 1.07 -7.97
C VAL A 51 3.65 0.27 -6.98
N THR A 52 4.64 0.91 -6.38
CA THR A 52 5.46 0.35 -5.31
C THR A 52 5.18 1.11 -4.03
N LEU A 53 4.63 0.42 -3.03
CA LEU A 53 4.47 0.95 -1.68
C LEU A 53 5.57 0.37 -0.78
N SER A 54 6.41 1.23 -0.23
CA SER A 54 7.50 0.87 0.68
C SER A 54 7.34 1.64 1.97
N GLY A 55 7.67 1.08 3.13
CA GLY A 55 7.49 1.82 4.37
C GLY A 55 7.46 0.99 5.64
N LYS A 56 7.20 1.67 6.75
CA LYS A 56 6.91 1.14 8.09
C LYS A 56 5.57 1.72 8.53
N ILE A 57 5.02 1.22 9.63
CA ILE A 57 3.69 1.59 10.14
C ILE A 57 3.46 3.11 10.26
N ASN A 58 4.51 3.89 10.52
CA ASN A 58 4.42 5.34 10.69
C ASN A 58 4.96 6.16 9.50
N ASP A 59 5.48 5.50 8.47
CA ASP A 59 6.13 6.19 7.35
C ASP A 59 6.02 5.35 6.08
N PHE A 60 5.18 5.80 5.14
CA PHE A 60 4.96 5.14 3.86
C PHE A 60 5.47 6.03 2.73
N VAL A 61 6.25 5.44 1.85
CA VAL A 61 6.73 6.01 0.61
C VAL A 61 6.02 5.31 -0.54
N LEU A 62 5.33 6.11 -1.34
CA LEU A 62 4.69 5.67 -2.58
C LEU A 62 5.60 6.01 -3.77
N SER A 63 5.81 5.05 -4.66
CA SER A 63 6.46 5.29 -5.94
C SER A 63 5.58 4.73 -7.06
N VAL A 64 5.25 5.56 -8.03
CA VAL A 64 4.41 5.21 -9.18
C VAL A 64 5.23 5.35 -10.44
N ASP A 65 5.38 4.26 -11.18
CA ASP A 65 5.97 4.22 -12.50
C ASP A 65 4.84 4.02 -13.52
N THR A 66 4.63 4.95 -14.45
CA THR A 66 3.48 4.92 -15.35
C THR A 66 3.76 5.62 -16.66
N GLU A 67 2.95 5.32 -17.67
CA GLU A 67 3.03 5.91 -19.01
C GLU A 67 2.46 7.33 -19.11
N SER A 68 1.71 7.80 -18.10
CA SER A 68 1.03 9.11 -18.13
C SER A 68 0.99 9.77 -16.76
N ASP A 69 1.26 11.08 -16.74
CA ASP A 69 1.17 11.93 -15.54
C ASP A 69 -0.24 11.96 -14.93
N GLU A 70 -1.27 11.80 -15.76
CA GLU A 70 -2.67 11.70 -15.31
C GLU A 70 -2.86 10.44 -14.45
N THR A 71 -2.30 9.31 -14.89
CA THR A 71 -2.32 8.05 -14.15
C THR A 71 -1.59 8.18 -12.82
N ALA A 72 -0.44 8.88 -12.81
CA ALA A 72 0.33 9.11 -11.59
C ALA A 72 -0.48 9.92 -10.58
N THR A 73 -1.11 11.01 -11.02
CA THR A 73 -1.93 11.90 -10.20
C THR A 73 -3.15 11.17 -9.63
N LEU A 74 -3.84 10.36 -10.44
CA LEU A 74 -4.99 9.56 -9.98
C LEU A 74 -4.60 8.54 -8.91
N ILE A 75 -3.49 7.83 -9.10
CA ILE A 75 -3.00 6.85 -8.13
C ILE A 75 -2.58 7.55 -6.84
N GLU A 76 -1.89 8.69 -6.94
CA GLU A 76 -1.50 9.50 -5.78
C GLU A 76 -2.72 9.96 -4.98
N GLN A 77 -3.76 10.47 -5.64
CA GLN A 77 -5.01 10.85 -4.98
C GLN A 77 -5.67 9.68 -4.23
N VAL A 78 -5.77 8.51 -4.87
CA VAL A 78 -6.36 7.32 -4.23
C VAL A 78 -5.61 6.92 -2.96
N VAL A 79 -4.28 7.00 -2.97
CA VAL A 79 -3.45 6.65 -1.81
C VAL A 79 -3.57 7.72 -0.72
N ASN A 80 -3.50 8.99 -1.08
CA ASN A 80 -3.62 10.11 -0.13
C ASN A 80 -5.01 10.16 0.53
N ASP A 81 -6.08 9.86 -0.20
CA ASP A 81 -7.44 9.80 0.35
C ASP A 81 -7.61 8.68 1.38
N TYR A 82 -6.78 7.64 1.32
CA TYR A 82 -6.83 6.54 2.28
C TYR A 82 -5.94 6.77 3.51
N LEU A 83 -4.85 7.53 3.36
CA LEU A 83 -3.89 7.81 4.44
C LEU A 83 -4.21 9.08 5.26
N LYS A 84 -5.21 9.87 4.85
CA LYS A 84 -5.78 10.97 5.66
C LYS A 84 -6.60 10.46 6.83
#